data_AF-W1YND2-F1
#
_entry.id   AF-W1YND2-F1
#
_cell.length_a   1.000
_cell.length_b   1.000
_cell.length_c   1.000
_cell.angle_alpha   90.00
_cell.angle_beta   90.00
_cell.angle_gamma   90.00
#
_symmetry.space_group_name_H-M   'P 1'
#
loop_
_entity.id
_entity.type
_entity.pdbx_description
1 polymer ?
#
loop_
_entity_poly.entity_id
_entity_poly.type
_entity_poly.pdbx_seq_one_letter_code
_entity_poly.pdbx_strand_id
1 'polypeptide(L)'
;YLPLYKKTPRELAQMLLDAVLVATKIYATVGIGTNLFLAKIALDILAKHAPDFIGYLDESLFKEKIWYHQPLTDIWQIGKGIANRLHKYGAYDLHGITMVPEAKLYKEFGVNAELIIDHAWGREPCTIADIH
;
A
#
# COMPACT_ATOMS: atom_id res chain seq x y z
N TYR A 1 -5.44 5.02 20.25
CA TYR A 1 -6.43 6.08 19.95
C TYR A 1 -7.86 5.54 19.76
N LEU A 2 -8.10 4.42 19.06
CA LEU A 2 -9.45 3.85 18.89
C LEU A 2 -10.26 3.66 20.20
N PRO A 3 -9.65 3.21 21.32
CA PRO A 3 -10.37 3.12 22.59
C PRO A 3 -10.83 4.47 23.15
N LEU A 4 -10.12 5.56 22.83
CA LEU A 4 -10.49 6.92 23.23
C LEU A 4 -11.78 7.36 22.52
N TYR A 5 -11.93 6.99 21.25
CA TYR A 5 -13.10 7.33 20.44
C TYR A 5 -14.24 6.32 20.56
N LYS A 6 -13.99 5.14 21.16
CA LYS A 6 -14.94 4.01 21.23
C LYS A 6 -15.51 3.65 19.84
N LYS A 7 -14.64 3.66 18.82
CA LYS A 7 -14.99 3.39 17.42
C LYS A 7 -14.09 2.30 16.85
N THR A 8 -14.65 1.52 15.94
CA THR A 8 -13.87 0.67 15.02
C THR A 8 -13.05 1.54 14.05
N PRO A 9 -12.00 0.99 13.42
CA PRO A 9 -11.24 1.70 12.40
C PRO A 9 -12.13 2.28 11.28
N ARG A 10 -13.13 1.53 10.82
CA ARG A 10 -14.03 1.95 9.74
C ARG A 10 -14.97 3.08 10.17
N GLU A 11 -15.52 3.01 11.39
CA GLU A 11 -16.34 4.11 11.93
C GLU A 11 -15.54 5.40 12.13
N LEU A 12 -14.27 5.28 12.55
CA LEU A 12 -13.41 6.44 12.66
C LEU A 12 -13.09 7.02 11.27
N ALA A 13 -12.83 6.18 10.27
CA ALA A 13 -12.62 6.61 8.89
C ALA A 13 -13.84 7.35 8.33
N GLN A 14 -15.05 6.81 8.53
CA GLN A 14 -16.29 7.47 8.11
C GLN A 14 -16.45 8.85 8.77
N MET A 15 -16.20 8.93 10.09
CA MET A 15 -16.27 10.19 10.82
C MET A 15 -15.31 11.25 10.24
N LEU A 16 -14.10 10.84 9.81
CA LEU A 16 -13.14 11.74 9.18
C LEU A 16 -13.59 12.16 7.77
N LEU A 17 -14.12 11.24 6.97
CA LEU A 17 -14.67 11.55 5.64
C LEU A 17 -15.81 12.57 5.74
N ASP A 18 -16.74 12.36 6.67
CA ASP A 18 -17.86 13.27 6.91
C ASP A 18 -17.36 14.66 7.33
N ALA A 19 -16.37 14.71 8.24
CA ALA A 19 -15.78 15.97 8.69
C ALA A 19 -15.12 16.75 7.54
N VAL A 20 -14.36 16.06 6.65
CA VAL A 20 -13.76 16.68 5.47
C VAL A 20 -14.82 17.21 4.52
N LEU A 21 -15.85 16.42 4.23
CA LEU A 21 -16.94 16.83 3.34
C LEU A 21 -17.71 18.03 3.90
N VAL A 22 -18.00 18.03 5.20
CA VAL A 22 -18.70 19.15 5.86
C VAL A 22 -17.87 20.43 5.77
N ALA A 23 -16.58 20.36 6.10
CA ALA A 23 -15.70 21.52 6.18
C ALA A 23 -15.29 22.07 4.81
N THR A 24 -15.06 21.19 3.83
CA THR A 24 -14.43 21.57 2.56
C THR A 24 -15.33 21.43 1.34
N LYS A 25 -16.44 20.68 1.45
CA LYS A 25 -17.30 20.26 0.31
C LYS A 25 -16.58 19.42 -0.74
N ILE A 26 -15.44 18.82 -0.39
CA ILE A 26 -14.65 17.94 -1.24
C ILE A 26 -14.74 16.51 -0.69
N TYR A 27 -14.86 15.53 -1.59
CA TYR A 27 -14.79 14.12 -1.24
C TYR A 27 -13.35 13.68 -0.99
N ALA A 28 -13.17 12.83 0.02
CA ALA A 28 -11.90 12.20 0.34
C ALA A 28 -12.04 10.66 0.29
N THR A 29 -10.91 9.97 0.32
CA THR A 29 -10.82 8.53 0.49
C THR A 29 -9.95 8.20 1.69
N VAL A 30 -10.16 7.04 2.31
CA VAL A 30 -9.36 6.56 3.45
C VAL A 30 -8.87 5.14 3.19
N GLY A 31 -7.57 4.92 3.36
CA GLY A 31 -6.97 3.59 3.41
C GLY A 31 -6.65 3.21 4.85
N ILE A 32 -7.02 2.00 5.23
CA ILE A 32 -6.73 1.41 6.54
C ILE A 32 -5.81 0.22 6.29
N GLY A 33 -4.72 0.11 7.03
CA GLY A 33 -3.87 -1.07 6.96
C GLY A 33 -3.10 -1.36 8.23
N THR A 34 -2.57 -2.58 8.33
CA THR A 34 -1.80 -3.05 9.49
C THR A 34 -0.38 -2.53 9.55
N ASN A 35 0.11 -1.90 8.47
CA ASN A 35 1.35 -1.14 8.39
C ASN A 35 1.18 0.04 7.41
N LEU A 36 2.18 0.92 7.32
CA LEU A 36 2.10 2.14 6.51
C LEU A 36 1.97 1.87 5.00
N PHE A 37 2.67 0.86 4.49
CA PHE A 37 2.58 0.45 3.09
C PHE A 37 1.16 -0.02 2.75
N LEU A 38 0.60 -0.96 3.53
CA LEU A 38 -0.74 -1.48 3.30
C LEU A 38 -1.82 -0.41 3.42
N ALA A 39 -1.68 0.53 4.36
CA ALA A 39 -2.59 1.68 4.46
C ALA A 39 -2.54 2.54 3.19
N LYS A 40 -1.35 2.78 2.63
CA LYS A 40 -1.17 3.55 1.39
C LYS A 40 -1.75 2.82 0.18
N ILE A 41 -1.50 1.52 0.05
CA ILE A 41 -2.04 0.71 -1.05
C ILE A 41 -3.56 0.59 -0.96
N ALA A 42 -4.11 0.40 0.25
CA ALA A 42 -5.55 0.40 0.48
C ALA A 42 -6.19 1.73 0.04
N LEU A 43 -5.53 2.86 0.31
CA LEU A 43 -5.99 4.18 -0.13
C LEU A 43 -5.91 4.34 -1.65
N ASP A 44 -4.78 3.98 -2.25
CA ASP A 44 -4.49 4.29 -3.65
C ASP A 44 -5.27 3.44 -4.64
N ILE A 45 -5.47 2.16 -4.32
CA ILE A 45 -6.01 1.15 -5.23
C ILE A 45 -7.44 0.79 -4.83
N LEU A 46 -7.70 0.49 -3.56
CA LEU A 46 -9.02 -0.02 -3.15
C LEU A 46 -10.02 1.10 -2.87
N ALA A 47 -9.63 2.08 -2.04
CA ALA A 47 -10.55 3.08 -1.51
C ALA A 47 -11.19 3.95 -2.60
N LYS A 48 -10.46 4.27 -3.68
CA LYS A 48 -10.96 5.09 -4.79
C LYS A 48 -12.09 4.44 -5.59
N HIS A 49 -12.23 3.12 -5.50
CA HIS A 49 -13.25 2.35 -6.21
C HIS A 49 -14.29 1.74 -5.26
N ALA A 50 -14.09 1.88 -3.94
CA ALA A 50 -15.04 1.43 -2.94
C ALA A 50 -16.26 2.37 -2.90
N PRO A 51 -17.49 1.84 -2.77
CA PRO A 51 -18.71 2.65 -2.74
C PRO A 51 -18.77 3.61 -1.55
N ASP A 52 -18.07 3.30 -0.46
CA ASP A 52 -17.98 4.14 0.74
C ASP A 52 -16.61 4.83 0.88
N PHE A 53 -15.79 4.83 -0.17
CA PHE A 53 -14.48 5.49 -0.21
C PHE A 53 -13.47 5.01 0.86
N ILE A 54 -13.68 3.81 1.43
CA ILE A 54 -12.81 3.23 2.47
C ILE A 54 -12.23 1.88 2.02
N GLY A 55 -10.91 1.81 1.92
CA GLY A 55 -10.14 0.59 1.67
C GLY A 55 -9.56 0.01 2.96
N TYR A 56 -9.46 -1.32 3.04
CA TYR A 56 -8.78 -2.02 4.13
C TYR A 56 -7.86 -3.13 3.59
N LEU A 57 -6.64 -3.22 4.12
CA LEU A 57 -5.69 -4.29 3.84
C LEU A 57 -4.94 -4.73 5.11
N ASP A 58 -4.90 -6.04 5.33
CA ASP A 58 -3.84 -6.70 6.07
C ASP A 58 -2.98 -7.54 5.11
N GLU A 59 -1.92 -8.19 5.60
CA GLU A 59 -1.04 -9.01 4.75
C GLU A 59 -1.79 -10.14 4.01
N SER A 60 -2.84 -10.70 4.62
CA SER A 60 -3.62 -11.78 4.01
C SER A 60 -4.46 -11.27 2.84
N LEU A 61 -5.24 -10.20 3.06
CA LEU A 61 -6.05 -9.57 2.03
C LEU A 61 -5.18 -8.94 0.94
N PHE A 62 -3.99 -8.45 1.29
CA PHE A 62 -3.02 -7.95 0.32
C PHE A 62 -2.58 -9.07 -0.63
N LYS A 63 -2.26 -10.26 -0.10
CA LYS A 63 -1.92 -11.42 -0.92
C LYS A 63 -3.06 -11.85 -1.84
N GLU A 64 -4.29 -11.81 -1.34
CA GLU A 64 -5.49 -12.16 -2.10
C GLU A 64 -5.80 -11.16 -3.22
N LYS A 65 -5.72 -9.86 -2.93
CA LYS A 65 -6.29 -8.80 -3.80
C LYS A 65 -5.25 -8.04 -4.62
N ILE A 66 -4.03 -7.89 -4.11
CA ILE A 66 -3.03 -6.96 -4.66
C ILE A 66 -1.78 -7.67 -5.19
N TRP A 67 -1.46 -8.87 -4.71
CA TRP A 67 -0.17 -9.51 -5.02
C TRP A 67 0.09 -9.73 -6.51
N TYR A 68 -0.98 -9.98 -7.26
CA TYR A 68 -0.97 -10.16 -8.72
C TYR A 68 -1.50 -8.92 -9.46
N HIS A 69 -1.63 -7.77 -8.79
CA HIS A 69 -2.12 -6.53 -9.39
C HIS A 69 -1.15 -6.02 -10.46
N GLN A 70 -1.72 -5.58 -11.57
CA GLN A 70 -0.99 -4.97 -12.68
C GLN A 70 -1.72 -3.71 -13.16
N PRO A 71 -0.99 -2.67 -13.60
CA PRO A 71 0.46 -2.64 -13.73
C PRO A 71 1.18 -2.42 -12.39
N LEU A 72 2.44 -2.87 -12.29
CA LEU A 72 3.32 -2.60 -11.14
C LEU A 72 3.45 -1.11 -10.79
N THR A 73 3.23 -0.23 -11.76
CA THR A 73 3.30 1.22 -11.57
C THR A 73 2.19 1.81 -10.70
N ASP A 74 1.15 1.02 -10.38
CA ASP A 74 0.11 1.42 -9.43
C ASP A 74 0.55 1.21 -7.98
N ILE A 75 1.60 0.40 -7.77
CA ILE A 75 2.16 0.17 -6.44
C ILE A 75 3.00 1.39 -6.06
N TRP A 76 2.70 1.95 -4.90
CA TRP A 76 3.48 3.05 -4.33
C TRP A 76 4.98 2.70 -4.28
N GLN A 77 5.85 3.70 -4.52
CA GLN A 77 7.30 3.57 -4.73
C GLN A 77 7.77 2.89 -6.03
N ILE A 78 6.90 2.25 -6.83
CA ILE A 78 7.30 1.62 -8.08
C ILE A 78 6.95 2.52 -9.27
N GLY A 79 7.90 3.36 -9.70
CA GLY A 79 7.77 4.17 -10.93
C GLY A 79 8.03 3.36 -12.21
N LYS A 80 7.72 3.94 -13.38
CA LYS A 80 7.97 3.32 -14.71
C LYS A 80 9.39 2.77 -14.87
N GLY A 81 10.40 3.50 -14.37
CA GLY A 81 11.80 3.08 -14.43
C GLY A 81 12.08 1.81 -13.62
N ILE A 82 11.53 1.71 -12.40
CA ILE A 82 11.67 0.52 -11.55
C ILE A 82 10.92 -0.66 -12.17
N ALA A 83 9.66 -0.46 -12.57
CA ALA A 83 8.84 -1.47 -13.23
C ALA A 83 9.56 -2.05 -14.48
N ASN A 84 10.08 -1.20 -15.37
CA ASN A 84 10.80 -1.65 -16.55
C ASN A 84 12.06 -2.47 -16.23
N ARG A 85 12.74 -2.19 -15.12
CA ARG A 85 13.91 -2.96 -14.67
C ARG A 85 13.50 -4.30 -14.08
N LEU A 86 12.42 -4.34 -13.29
CA LEU A 86 11.82 -5.58 -12.77
C LEU A 86 11.31 -6.49 -13.90
N HIS A 87 10.71 -5.92 -14.96
CA HIS A 87 10.28 -6.68 -16.14
C HIS A 87 11.43 -7.43 -16.83
N LYS A 88 12.66 -6.90 -16.81
CA LYS A 88 13.85 -7.60 -17.35
C LYS A 88 14.17 -8.90 -16.60
N TYR A 89 13.69 -9.02 -15.36
CA TYR A 89 13.80 -10.21 -14.53
C TYR A 89 12.54 -11.07 -14.53
N GLY A 90 11.52 -10.73 -15.34
CA GLY A 90 10.25 -11.46 -15.43
C GLY A 90 9.24 -11.12 -14.34
N ALA A 91 9.49 -10.08 -13.52
CA ALA A 91 8.58 -9.66 -12.46
C ALA A 91 7.63 -8.56 -12.96
N TYR A 92 6.35 -8.92 -13.18
CA TYR A 92 5.29 -8.02 -13.71
C TYR A 92 4.25 -7.60 -12.67
N ASP A 93 4.27 -8.22 -11.50
CA ASP A 93 3.46 -7.95 -10.32
C ASP A 93 4.29 -8.21 -9.06
N LEU A 94 3.73 -7.97 -7.88
CA LEU A 94 4.45 -8.08 -6.61
C LEU A 94 4.84 -9.52 -6.30
N HIS A 95 3.99 -10.49 -6.62
CA HIS A 95 4.34 -11.91 -6.52
C HIS A 95 5.56 -12.22 -7.40
N GLY A 96 5.59 -11.73 -8.64
CA GLY A 96 6.74 -11.88 -9.54
C GLY A 96 8.05 -11.36 -8.95
N ILE A 97 8.01 -10.25 -8.20
CA ILE A 97 9.19 -9.72 -7.50
C ILE A 97 9.71 -10.73 -6.46
N THR A 98 8.81 -11.38 -5.71
CA THR A 98 9.21 -12.39 -4.69
C THR A 98 9.90 -13.62 -5.29
N MET A 99 9.71 -13.87 -6.59
CA MET A 99 10.35 -14.98 -7.32
C MET A 99 11.73 -14.60 -7.88
N VAL A 100 12.11 -13.32 -7.87
CA VAL A 100 13.44 -12.89 -8.32
C VAL A 100 14.46 -13.14 -7.21
N PRO A 101 15.59 -13.81 -7.48
CA PRO A 101 16.65 -13.96 -6.48
C PRO A 101 17.09 -12.60 -5.92
N GLU A 102 17.05 -12.45 -4.60
CA GLU A 102 17.35 -11.17 -3.92
C GLU A 102 18.70 -10.59 -4.35
N ALA A 103 19.73 -11.44 -4.53
CA ALA A 103 21.05 -10.99 -5.00
C ALA A 103 20.98 -10.24 -6.35
N LYS A 104 20.04 -10.59 -7.24
CA LYS A 104 19.79 -9.84 -8.48
C LYS A 104 19.11 -8.50 -8.19
N LEU A 105 18.14 -8.48 -7.28
CA LEU A 105 17.46 -7.24 -6.87
C LEU A 105 18.44 -6.27 -6.21
N TYR A 106 19.28 -6.73 -5.27
CA TYR A 106 20.33 -5.90 -4.66
C TYR A 106 21.38 -5.43 -5.67
N LYS A 107 21.77 -6.27 -6.63
CA LYS A 107 22.67 -5.84 -7.72
C LYS A 107 22.05 -4.75 -8.59
N GLU A 108 20.75 -4.83 -8.84
CA GLU A 108 20.03 -3.86 -9.67
C GLU A 108 19.74 -2.56 -8.89
N PHE A 109 19.14 -2.66 -7.70
CA PHE A 109 18.57 -1.52 -6.98
C PHE A 109 19.41 -1.04 -5.78
N GLY A 110 20.52 -1.71 -5.46
CA GLY A 110 21.32 -1.40 -4.28
C GLY A 110 20.51 -1.56 -3.00
N VAL A 111 20.72 -0.65 -2.04
CA VAL A 111 20.00 -0.64 -0.75
C VAL A 111 18.48 -0.53 -0.91
N ASN A 112 17.97 0.05 -2.01
CA ASN A 112 16.54 0.17 -2.25
C ASN A 112 15.87 -1.18 -2.55
N ALA A 113 16.65 -2.24 -2.82
CA ALA A 113 16.09 -3.57 -3.02
C ALA A 113 15.35 -4.09 -1.77
N GLU A 114 15.81 -3.72 -0.57
CA GLU A 114 15.17 -4.10 0.70
C GLU A 114 13.70 -3.66 0.71
N LEU A 115 13.43 -2.37 0.43
CA LEU A 115 12.06 -1.84 0.35
C LEU A 115 11.23 -2.54 -0.72
N ILE A 116 11.82 -2.81 -1.89
CA ILE A 116 11.11 -3.51 -2.99
C ILE A 116 10.72 -4.93 -2.57
N ILE A 117 11.61 -5.64 -1.87
CA ILE A 117 11.39 -7.01 -1.38
C ILE A 117 10.32 -7.00 -0.29
N ASP A 118 10.42 -6.11 0.69
CA ASP A 118 9.46 -6.02 1.79
C ASP A 118 8.06 -5.64 1.29
N HIS A 119 7.96 -4.64 0.43
CA HIS A 119 6.68 -4.21 -0.17
C HIS A 119 6.07 -5.31 -1.05
N ALA A 120 6.89 -6.13 -1.73
CA ALA A 120 6.40 -7.31 -2.47
C ALA A 120 5.74 -8.36 -1.56
N TRP A 121 6.08 -8.38 -0.27
CA TRP A 121 5.44 -9.21 0.75
C TRP A 121 4.35 -8.49 1.55
N GLY A 122 4.08 -7.21 1.26
CA GLY A 122 3.09 -6.41 1.99
C GLY A 122 3.59 -5.89 3.34
N ARG A 123 4.91 -5.83 3.54
CA ARG A 123 5.55 -5.50 4.82
C ARG A 123 6.16 -4.11 4.78
N GLU A 124 6.11 -3.42 5.92
CA GLU A 124 6.74 -2.12 6.11
C GLU A 124 7.08 -1.98 7.60
N PRO A 125 8.36 -2.09 7.98
CA PRO A 125 8.76 -2.00 9.39
C PRO A 125 8.69 -0.57 9.92
N CYS A 126 8.76 0.46 9.07
CA CYS A 126 8.68 1.85 9.48
C CYS A 126 7.34 2.15 10.16
N THR A 127 7.40 2.72 11.36
CA THR A 127 6.23 3.18 12.10
C THR A 127 6.11 4.70 12.01
N ILE A 128 4.93 5.24 12.35
CA ILE A 128 4.73 6.70 12.42
C ILE A 128 5.73 7.36 13.39
N ALA A 129 6.15 6.66 14.45
CA ALA A 129 7.10 7.19 15.43
C ALA A 129 8.52 7.37 14.88
N ASP A 130 8.86 6.65 13.81
CA ASP A 130 10.17 6.71 13.15
C ASP A 130 10.27 7.88 12.15
N ILE A 131 9.17 8.59 11.91
CA ILE A 131 9.09 9.73 10.97
C ILE A 131 9.23 11.04 11.75
N HIS A 132 10.18 11.89 11.34
CA HIS A 132 10.50 13.18 11.97
C HIS A 132 9.94 14.38 11.19
#